data_AF-A0A2R6B882-F1
#
_entry.id   AF-A0A2R6B882-F1
#
_cell.length_a   1.000
_cell.length_b   1.000
_cell.length_c   1.000
_cell.angle_alpha   90.00
_cell.angle_beta   90.00
_cell.angle_gamma   90.00
#
_symmetry.space_group_name_H-M   'P 1'
#
loop_
_entity.id
_entity.type
_entity.pdbx_description
1 polymer ?
#
loop_
_entity_poly.entity_id
_entity_poly.type
_entity_poly.pdbx_seq_one_letter_code
_entity_poly.pdbx_strand_id
1 'polypeptide(L)'
;MQLSKIGFFTLIIHRDFSLERVSQVCVKLYPSGKIYLVFLVEEPEAQEKQPWEPRKAVGVDLGLARLATLSDGRILENPRPLERSLEKIRVPQRSLSRRRFLSKNWLKAKIRLAKQHERVNDFRRDSLNSGRYSHGSTTSWY
;
A
#
# COMPACT_ATOMS: atom_id res chain seq x y z
N MET A 1 15.05 -14.48 -11.60
CA MET A 1 14.58 -13.88 -12.88
C MET A 1 15.67 -12.96 -13.41
N GLN A 2 15.93 -12.98 -14.72
CA GLN A 2 16.86 -12.05 -15.36
C GLN A 2 16.09 -10.92 -16.03
N LEU A 3 16.45 -9.67 -15.71
CA LEU A 3 15.94 -8.49 -16.39
C LEU A 3 17.00 -7.96 -17.35
N SER A 4 16.61 -7.74 -18.61
CA SER A 4 17.49 -7.14 -19.60
C SER A 4 17.99 -5.79 -19.07
N LYS A 5 19.31 -5.53 -19.21
CA LYS A 5 20.00 -4.29 -18.80
C LYS A 5 20.16 -4.06 -17.29
N ILE A 6 19.49 -4.81 -16.41
CA ILE A 6 19.52 -4.58 -14.95
C ILE A 6 20.04 -5.77 -14.14
N GLY A 7 20.09 -6.96 -14.73
CA GLY A 7 20.74 -8.14 -14.14
C GLY A 7 19.78 -9.14 -13.51
N PHE A 8 20.31 -9.96 -12.59
CA PHE A 8 19.59 -11.06 -11.94
C PHE A 8 18.94 -10.59 -10.63
N PHE A 9 17.68 -10.97 -10.44
CA PHE A 9 16.92 -10.72 -9.21
C PHE A 9 16.31 -12.02 -8.67
N THR A 10 16.48 -12.23 -7.37
CA THR A 10 15.68 -13.20 -6.61
C THR A 10 14.35 -12.55 -6.27
N LEU A 11 13.25 -13.23 -6.62
CA LEU A 11 11.90 -12.70 -6.44
C LEU A 11 11.15 -13.54 -5.41
N ILE A 12 10.42 -12.84 -4.54
CA ILE A 12 9.39 -13.45 -3.71
C ILE A 12 8.06 -13.09 -4.39
N ILE A 13 7.42 -14.09 -4.97
CA ILE A 13 6.15 -13.94 -5.68
C ILE A 13 5.06 -14.51 -4.78
N HIS A 14 4.05 -13.70 -4.46
CA HIS A 14 2.96 -14.09 -3.57
C HIS A 14 1.70 -14.57 -4.31
N ARG A 15 1.62 -14.36 -5.62
CA ARG A 15 0.49 -14.78 -6.46
C ARG A 15 1.03 -15.36 -7.76
N ASP A 16 0.46 -16.49 -8.17
CA ASP A 16 0.79 -17.07 -9.46
C ASP A 16 0.14 -16.26 -10.58
N PHE A 17 0.89 -16.06 -11.66
CA PHE A 17 0.42 -15.44 -12.90
C PHE A 17 1.23 -16.00 -14.07
N SER A 18 0.64 -16.01 -15.26
CA SER A 18 1.37 -16.46 -16.45
C SER A 18 2.36 -15.40 -16.90
N LEU A 19 3.63 -15.79 -16.98
CA LEU A 19 4.72 -14.92 -17.46
C LEU A 19 4.56 -14.55 -18.94
N GLU A 20 3.92 -15.39 -19.73
CA GLU A 20 3.66 -15.16 -21.16
C GLU A 20 2.73 -13.98 -21.41
N ARG A 21 1.94 -13.62 -20.39
CA ARG A 21 0.94 -12.56 -20.44
C ARG A 21 1.43 -11.25 -19.82
N VAL A 22 2.68 -11.22 -19.38
CA VAL A 22 3.30 -10.01 -18.83
C VAL A 22 3.63 -9.09 -20.00
N SER A 23 2.90 -7.99 -20.12
CA SER A 23 3.17 -6.97 -21.14
C SER A 23 4.26 -5.98 -20.69
N GLN A 24 4.37 -5.73 -19.38
CA GLN A 24 5.38 -4.81 -18.84
C GLN A 24 5.87 -5.22 -17.45
N VAL A 25 7.17 -4.98 -17.20
CA VAL A 25 7.76 -5.05 -15.86
C VAL A 25 8.27 -3.67 -15.44
N CYS A 26 7.78 -3.17 -14.31
CA CYS A 26 8.23 -1.91 -13.71
C CYS A 26 9.05 -2.20 -12.44
N VAL A 27 10.29 -1.71 -12.40
CA VAL A 27 11.15 -1.76 -11.21
C VAL A 27 10.94 -0.50 -10.39
N LYS A 28 10.48 -0.65 -9.15
CA LYS A 28 10.32 0.47 -8.20
C LYS A 28 11.34 0.36 -7.08
N LEU A 29 12.28 1.32 -7.05
CA LEU A 29 13.23 1.48 -5.95
C LEU A 29 12.71 2.53 -4.96
N TYR A 30 12.53 2.14 -3.71
CA TYR A 30 12.08 3.02 -2.64
C TYR A 30 13.26 3.60 -1.86
N PRO A 31 13.16 4.83 -1.31
CA PRO A 31 14.21 5.42 -0.48
C PRO A 31 14.57 4.62 0.79
N SER A 32 13.70 3.68 1.19
CA SER A 32 13.93 2.69 2.27
C SER A 32 14.98 1.63 1.91
N GLY A 33 15.31 1.51 0.61
CA GLY A 33 16.12 0.44 0.02
C GLY A 33 15.30 -0.75 -0.49
N LYS A 34 13.97 -0.74 -0.34
CA LYS A 34 13.12 -1.80 -0.90
C LYS A 34 13.04 -1.70 -2.42
N ILE A 35 13.07 -2.84 -3.08
CA ILE A 35 12.87 -2.96 -4.53
C ILE A 35 11.61 -3.80 -4.74
N TYR A 36 10.69 -3.28 -5.55
CA TYR A 36 9.50 -4.00 -5.97
C TYR A 36 9.53 -4.16 -7.48
N LEU A 37 9.28 -5.38 -7.95
CA LEU A 37 8.92 -5.62 -9.34
C LEU A 37 7.41 -5.64 -9.46
N VAL A 38 6.88 -4.78 -10.32
CA VAL A 38 5.45 -4.72 -10.64
C VAL A 38 5.27 -5.26 -12.04
N PHE A 39 4.53 -6.34 -12.15
CA PHE A 39 4.18 -6.97 -13.42
C PHE A 39 2.82 -6.44 -13.85
N LEU A 40 2.75 -5.87 -15.04
CA LEU A 40 1.50 -5.62 -15.74
C LEU A 40 1.19 -6.88 -16.53
N VAL A 41 0.11 -7.56 -16.16
CA VAL A 41 -0.33 -8.81 -16.78
C VAL A 41 -1.63 -8.52 -17.50
N GLU A 42 -1.68 -8.86 -18.79
CA GLU A 42 -2.91 -8.78 -19.57
C GLU A 42 -3.81 -9.94 -19.19
N GLU A 43 -4.96 -9.66 -18.59
CA GLU A 43 -6.01 -10.65 -18.34
C GLU A 43 -6.95 -10.73 -19.55
N PRO A 44 -7.57 -11.90 -19.84
CA PRO A 44 -8.48 -11.99 -20.96
C PRO A 44 -9.69 -11.15 -20.61
N GLU A 45 -10.40 -10.62 -21.61
CA GLU A 45 -11.68 -9.97 -21.34
C GLU A 45 -12.55 -10.94 -20.53
N ALA A 46 -12.80 -10.57 -19.27
CA ALA A 46 -13.79 -11.27 -18.47
C ALA A 46 -15.12 -11.10 -19.22
N GLN A 47 -15.84 -12.21 -19.44
CA GLN A 47 -17.20 -12.17 -19.97
C GLN A 47 -17.97 -11.05 -19.29
N GLU A 48 -18.60 -10.18 -20.09
CA GLU A 48 -19.40 -9.08 -19.58
C GLU A 48 -20.31 -9.61 -18.47
N LYS A 49 -20.05 -9.15 -17.25
CA LYS A 49 -20.94 -9.46 -16.13
C LYS A 49 -22.29 -8.89 -16.53
N GLN A 50 -23.32 -9.73 -16.55
CA GLN A 50 -24.68 -9.28 -16.85
C GLN A 50 -25.01 -8.05 -16.00
N PRO A 51 -25.76 -7.07 -16.54
CA PRO A 51 -26.09 -5.85 -15.81
C PRO A 51 -26.65 -6.21 -14.44
N TRP A 52 -25.86 -5.95 -13.40
CA TRP A 52 -26.34 -6.10 -12.05
C TRP A 52 -27.23 -4.88 -11.79
N GLU A 53 -28.51 -5.12 -11.53
CA GLU A 53 -29.35 -4.06 -11.00
C GLU A 53 -28.94 -3.81 -9.54
N PRO A 54 -28.50 -2.60 -9.18
CA PRO A 54 -28.16 -2.30 -7.82
C PRO A 54 -29.40 -2.38 -6.93
N ARG A 55 -29.50 -3.47 -6.15
CA ARG A 55 -30.62 -3.71 -5.24
C ARG A 55 -30.82 -2.61 -4.18
N LYS A 56 -29.76 -1.85 -3.85
CA LYS A 56 -29.77 -0.79 -2.84
C LYS A 56 -28.62 0.20 -3.06
N ALA A 57 -28.94 1.49 -3.10
CA ALA A 57 -27.94 2.57 -3.03
C ALA A 57 -27.76 3.02 -1.58
N VAL A 58 -26.52 3.29 -1.18
CA VAL A 58 -26.17 3.81 0.15
C VAL A 58 -25.20 4.98 -0.04
N GLY A 59 -25.51 6.13 0.55
CA GLY A 59 -24.61 7.28 0.58
C GLY A 59 -23.44 7.01 1.53
N VAL A 60 -22.23 7.43 1.15
CA VAL A 60 -21.01 7.28 1.95
C VAL A 60 -20.42 8.65 2.21
N ASP A 61 -20.32 9.03 3.47
CA ASP A 61 -19.63 10.24 3.93
C ASP A 61 -18.31 9.88 4.60
N LEU A 62 -17.19 10.44 4.13
CA LEU A 62 -15.84 10.14 4.64
C LEU A 62 -15.36 11.27 5.56
N GLY A 63 -14.87 10.92 6.74
CA GLY A 63 -14.49 11.89 7.77
C GLY A 63 -13.12 11.69 8.39
N LEU A 64 -12.67 12.71 9.13
CA LEU A 64 -11.49 12.60 10.00
C LEU A 64 -11.84 11.94 11.33
N ALA A 65 -13.03 12.24 11.87
CA ALA A 65 -13.47 11.69 13.15
C ALA A 65 -13.80 10.20 13.04
N ARG A 66 -14.52 9.82 11.97
CA ARG A 66 -14.91 8.46 11.58
C ARG A 66 -14.46 8.25 10.14
N LEU A 67 -13.97 7.06 9.81
CA LEU A 67 -13.46 6.76 8.49
C LEU A 67 -14.57 6.86 7.43
N ALA A 68 -15.75 6.31 7.73
CA ALA A 68 -16.93 6.43 6.88
C ALA A 68 -18.23 6.39 7.71
N THR A 69 -19.24 7.14 7.30
CA THR A 69 -20.63 7.05 7.79
C THR A 69 -21.53 6.73 6.60
N LEU A 70 -22.33 5.67 6.72
CA LEU A 70 -23.22 5.22 5.67
C LEU A 70 -24.65 5.72 5.95
N SER A 71 -25.41 6.02 4.89
CA SER A 71 -26.80 6.48 5.02
C SER A 71 -27.76 5.43 5.61
N ASP A 72 -27.31 4.18 5.77
CA ASP A 72 -28.03 3.12 6.46
C ASP A 72 -27.65 2.98 7.95
N GLY A 73 -26.91 3.94 8.48
CA GLY A 73 -26.55 4.04 9.90
C GLY A 73 -25.27 3.32 10.29
N ARG A 74 -24.61 2.59 9.36
CA ARG A 74 -23.32 1.94 9.64
C ARG A 74 -22.21 2.99 9.77
N ILE A 75 -21.31 2.76 10.73
CA ILE A 75 -20.16 3.62 10.99
C ILE A 75 -18.88 2.79 10.91
N LEU A 76 -17.91 3.29 10.15
CA LEU A 76 -16.57 2.75 10.07
C LEU A 76 -15.63 3.63 10.89
N GLU A 77 -15.07 3.08 11.96
CA GLU A 77 -14.17 3.80 12.86
C GLU A 77 -12.84 4.16 12.19
N ASN A 78 -12.28 5.32 12.57
CA ASN A 78 -10.95 5.72 12.09
C ASN A 78 -9.89 5.24 13.08
N PRO A 79 -8.95 4.36 12.70
CA PRO A 79 -7.90 3.87 13.60
C PRO A 79 -6.87 4.94 14.02
N ARG A 80 -6.93 6.16 13.47
CA ARG A 80 -6.13 7.35 13.86
C ARG A 80 -4.68 7.04 14.27
N PRO A 81 -3.88 6.39 13.40
CA PRO A 81 -2.48 6.00 13.72
C PRO A 81 -1.50 7.20 13.78
N LEU A 82 -1.99 8.41 13.51
CA LEU A 82 -1.17 9.54 13.12
C LEU A 82 -0.22 9.97 14.24
N GLU A 83 -0.72 10.10 15.47
CA GLU A 83 0.08 10.57 16.62
C GLU A 83 1.27 9.65 16.89
N ARG A 84 1.01 8.34 17.03
CA ARG A 84 2.06 7.32 17.21
C ARG A 84 3.08 7.31 16.08
N SER A 85 2.63 7.59 14.86
CA SER A 85 3.49 7.65 13.68
C SER A 85 4.37 8.89 13.69
N LEU A 86 3.83 10.05 14.06
CA LEU A 86 4.54 11.32 14.15
C LEU A 86 5.65 11.26 15.20
N GLU A 87 5.39 10.68 16.37
CA GLU A 87 6.41 10.46 17.41
C GLU A 87 7.59 9.64 16.88
N LYS A 88 7.29 8.55 16.16
CA LYS A 88 8.30 7.66 15.57
C LYS A 88 9.10 8.32 14.44
N ILE A 89 8.54 9.30 13.73
CA ILE A 89 9.22 10.06 12.67
C ILE A 89 10.07 11.20 13.23
N ARG A 90 9.62 11.84 14.31
CA ARG A 90 10.26 13.03 14.91
C ARG A 90 11.74 12.80 15.24
N VAL A 91 12.05 11.68 15.89
CA VAL A 91 13.43 11.37 16.33
C VAL A 91 14.37 11.12 15.13
N PRO A 92 14.05 10.25 14.16
CA PRO A 92 14.83 10.10 12.93
C PRO A 92 15.02 11.40 12.15
N GLN A 93 13.98 12.23 12.04
CA GLN A 93 14.05 13.49 11.30
C GLN A 93 15.00 14.49 11.96
N ARG A 94 14.94 14.63 13.30
CA ARG A 94 15.91 15.43 14.07
C ARG A 94 17.33 14.87 13.97
N SER A 95 17.49 13.54 13.98
CA SER A 95 18.80 12.92 13.81
C SER A 95 19.38 13.19 12.44
N LEU A 96 18.56 13.20 11.39
CA LEU A 96 18.99 13.49 10.03
C LEU A 96 19.45 14.95 9.87
N SER A 97 18.68 15.90 10.38
CA SER A 97 18.97 17.34 10.23
C SER A 97 20.28 17.77 10.91
N ARG A 98 20.67 17.08 12.00
CA ARG A 98 21.92 17.34 12.72
C ARG A 98 23.16 16.70 12.08
N ARG A 99 22.99 15.85 11.06
CA ARG A 99 24.12 15.15 10.42
C ARG A 99 24.62 15.94 9.22
N ARG A 100 25.94 15.96 9.03
CA ARG A 100 26.58 16.55 7.85
C ARG A 100 26.01 15.91 6.57
N PHE A 101 25.44 16.73 5.70
CA PHE A 101 24.87 16.32 4.42
C PHE A 101 25.83 15.41 3.64
N LEU A 102 25.31 14.37 3.00
CA LEU A 102 26.05 13.35 2.23
C LEU A 102 27.11 12.54 3.01
N SER A 103 27.30 12.75 4.31
CA SER A 103 28.14 11.85 5.10
C SER A 103 27.54 10.43 5.14
N LYS A 104 28.39 9.42 5.34
CA LYS A 104 27.95 8.02 5.52
C LYS A 104 26.87 7.91 6.62
N ASN A 105 27.03 8.70 7.68
CA ASN A 105 26.07 8.77 8.78
C ASN A 105 24.75 9.43 8.38
N TRP A 106 24.79 10.49 7.56
CA TRP A 106 23.59 11.13 7.02
C TRP A 106 22.81 10.18 6.12
N LEU A 107 23.48 9.45 5.22
CA LEU A 107 22.84 8.45 4.35
C LEU A 107 22.15 7.34 5.16
N LYS A 108 22.81 6.82 6.20
CA LYS A 108 22.20 5.84 7.13
C LYS A 108 20.95 6.40 7.82
N ALA A 109 20.98 7.67 8.25
CA ALA A 109 19.83 8.31 8.88
C ALA A 109 18.69 8.55 7.88
N LYS A 110 18.99 8.93 6.64
CA LYS A 110 18.02 9.13 5.56
C LYS A 110 17.24 7.85 5.30
N ILE A 111 17.92 6.70 5.20
CA ILE A 111 17.28 5.39 5.01
C ILE A 111 16.39 5.04 6.21
N ARG A 112 16.82 5.31 7.45
CA ARG A 112 15.99 5.07 8.64
C ARG A 112 14.72 5.90 8.63
N LEU A 113 14.81 7.19 8.27
CA LEU A 113 13.66 8.06 8.13
C LEU A 113 12.71 7.55 7.02
N ALA A 114 13.26 7.17 5.86
CA ALA A 114 12.49 6.61 4.76
C ALA A 114 11.72 5.35 5.16
N LYS A 115 12.33 4.44 5.93
CA LYS A 115 11.65 3.24 6.46
C LYS A 115 10.46 3.59 7.37
N GLN A 116 10.54 4.67 8.16
CA GLN A 116 9.40 5.08 8.99
C GLN A 116 8.27 5.66 8.13
N HIS A 117 8.58 6.51 7.15
CA HIS A 117 7.57 7.02 6.22
C HIS A 117 6.90 5.91 5.43
N GLU A 118 7.66 4.91 5.00
CA GLU A 118 7.13 3.74 4.30
C GLU A 118 6.14 2.98 5.16
N ARG A 119 6.44 2.70 6.44
CA ARG A 119 5.49 2.06 7.36
C ARG A 119 4.18 2.83 7.51
N VAL A 120 4.24 4.16 7.56
CA VAL A 120 3.04 5.00 7.65
C VAL A 120 2.23 4.92 6.35
N ASN A 121 2.90 4.90 5.19
CA ASN A 121 2.25 4.76 3.90
C ASN A 121 1.59 3.38 3.75
N ASP A 122 2.30 2.31 4.14
CA ASP A 122 1.80 0.93 4.13
C ASP A 122 0.56 0.81 5.03
N PHE A 123 0.62 1.34 6.27
CA PHE A 123 -0.55 1.35 7.16
C PHE A 123 -1.75 2.09 6.56
N ARG A 124 -1.54 3.25 5.92
CA ARG A 124 -2.64 3.99 5.27
C ARG A 124 -3.25 3.18 4.14
N ARG A 125 -2.44 2.53 3.30
CA ARG A 125 -2.91 1.65 2.23
C ARG A 125 -3.71 0.47 2.78
N ASP A 126 -3.22 -0.18 3.83
CA ASP A 126 -3.88 -1.31 4.47
C ASP A 126 -5.21 -0.89 5.10
N SER A 127 -5.27 0.28 5.76
CA SER A 127 -6.51 0.79 6.33
C SER A 127 -7.60 1.05 5.28
N LEU A 128 -7.22 1.49 4.08
CA LEU A 128 -8.13 1.68 2.96
C LEU A 128 -8.56 0.34 2.35
N ASN A 129 -7.63 -0.61 2.22
CA ASN A 129 -7.91 -1.93 1.63
C ASN A 129 -8.77 -2.79 2.57
N SER A 130 -8.50 -2.81 3.87
CA SER A 130 -9.34 -3.51 4.85
C SER A 130 -10.78 -2.98 4.86
N GLY A 131 -10.98 -1.68 4.61
CA GLY A 131 -12.31 -1.11 4.37
C GLY A 131 -13.02 -1.66 3.13
N ARG A 132 -12.29 -2.15 2.12
CA ARG A 132 -12.87 -2.85 0.96
C ARG A 132 -13.26 -4.29 1.30
N TYR A 133 -12.48 -4.99 2.13
CA TYR A 133 -12.77 -6.37 2.54
C TYR A 133 -13.92 -6.47 3.55
N SER A 134 -14.20 -5.43 4.34
CA SER A 134 -15.38 -5.39 5.21
C SER A 134 -16.71 -5.22 4.47
N HIS A 135 -16.66 -4.93 3.16
CA HIS A 135 -17.83 -4.80 2.28
C HIS A 135 -17.96 -5.96 1.28
N GLY A 136 -17.01 -6.91 1.27
CA GLY A 136 -17.02 -8.10 0.44
C GLY A 136 -17.08 -9.36 1.31
N SER A 137 -18.28 -9.86 1.55
CA SER A 137 -18.58 -11.19 2.15
C SER A 137 -18.02 -11.41 3.56
N THR A 138 -18.92 -11.34 4.55
CA THR A 138 -18.78 -12.10 5.80
C THR A 138 -18.80 -13.59 5.48
N THR A 139 -17.65 -14.16 5.12
CA THR A 139 -17.43 -15.60 5.21
C THR A 139 -16.73 -15.85 6.53
N SER A 140 -17.52 -16.36 7.48
CA SER A 140 -17.08 -16.88 8.77
C SER A 140 -16.01 -17.94 8.55
N TRP A 141 -14.86 -17.77 9.18
CA TRP A 141 -13.90 -18.85 9.41
C TRP A 141 -14.11 -19.34 10.85
N TYR A 142 -14.59 -20.58 10.97
CA TYR A 142 -14.18 -21.47 12.06
C TYR A 142 -12.80 -22.05 11.73
#